data_AF-A0A949XCP7-F1
#
_entry.id   AF-A0A949XCP7-F1
#
_cell.length_a   1.000
_cell.length_b   1.000
_cell.length_c   1.000
_cell.angle_alpha   90.00
_cell.angle_beta   90.00
_cell.angle_gamma   90.00
#
_symmetry.space_group_name_H-M   'P 1'
#
loop_
_entity.id
_entity.type
_entity.pdbx_description
1 polymer ?
#
loop_
_entity_poly.entity_id
_entity_poly.type
_entity_poly.pdbx_seq_one_letter_code
_entity_poly.pdbx_strand_id
1 'polypeptide(L)' 'MAKPLDGIRVFDLTVAAVGPWATKLLGAMGADVIKVEAPGGDQLSHAVPPR' A
#
# COMPACT_ATOMS: atom_id res chain seq x y z
N MET A 1 2.52 -21.95 2.89
CA MET A 1 2.32 -21.55 4.30
C MET A 1 1.47 -20.29 4.31
N ALA A 2 0.53 -20.18 5.24
CA ALA A 2 -0.22 -18.94 5.43
C ALA A 2 0.72 -17.85 5.96
N LYS A 3 0.65 -16.63 5.41
CA LYS A 3 1.35 -15.46 5.95
C LYS A 3 0.53 -14.82 7.07
N PRO A 4 1.16 -14.01 7.95
CA PRO A 4 0.48 -13.45 9.13
C PRO A 4 -0.78 -12.62 8.85
N LEU A 5 -0.90 -12.01 7.66
CA LEU A 5 -2.02 -11.15 7.28
C LEU A 5 -2.84 -11.67 6.09
N ASP A 6 -2.74 -12.97 5.78
CA ASP A 6 -3.55 -13.56 4.71
C ASP A 6 -5.05 -13.36 4.99
N GLY A 7 -5.80 -12.94 3.96
CA GLY A 7 -7.23 -12.67 4.04
C GLY A 7 -7.60 -11.29 4.59
N ILE A 8 -6.63 -10.48 5.02
CA ILE A 8 -6.87 -9.10 5.45
C ILE A 8 -6.77 -8.15 4.24
N ARG A 9 -7.76 -7.26 4.10
CA ARG A 9 -7.75 -6.15 3.14
C ARG A 9 -7.51 -4.83 3.85
N VAL A 10 -6.59 -4.03 3.33
CA VAL A 10 -6.19 -2.73 3.89
C VAL A 10 -6.39 -1.64 2.84
N PHE A 11 -7.16 -0.60 3.19
CA PHE A 11 -7.20 0.63 2.41
C PHE A 11 -6.13 1.59 2.92
N ASP A 12 -5.13 1.86 2.10
CA ASP A 12 -4.06 2.80 2.39
C ASP A 12 -4.46 4.21 1.95
N LEU A 13 -4.81 5.04 2.93
CA LEU A 13 -5.13 6.47 2.76
C LEU A 13 -3.94 7.39 3.10
N THR A 14 -2.77 6.81 3.36
CA THR A 14 -1.58 7.57 3.70
C THR A 14 -1.01 8.25 2.47
N VAL A 15 -0.12 9.21 2.65
CA VAL A 15 0.52 9.95 1.56
C VAL A 15 2.04 10.04 1.77
N ALA A 16 2.75 10.46 0.73
CA ALA A 16 4.19 10.65 0.73
C ALA A 16 4.94 9.34 1.03
N ALA A 17 5.85 9.33 2.01
CA ALA A 17 6.86 8.26 2.14
C ALA A 17 6.56 7.23 3.23
N VAL A 18 6.33 7.67 4.47
CA VAL A 18 6.36 6.77 5.65
C VAL A 18 5.14 5.86 5.72
N GLY A 19 3.95 6.40 5.43
CA GLY A 19 2.72 5.62 5.42
C GLY A 19 2.71 4.53 4.34
N PRO A 20 3.01 4.84 3.06
CA PRO A 20 3.08 3.84 2.00
C PRO A 20 4.18 2.80 2.23
N TRP A 21 5.25 3.16 2.97
CA TRP A 21 6.25 2.20 3.39
C TRP A 21 5.70 1.22 4.44
N ALA A 22 4.98 1.73 5.44
CA ALA A 22 4.37 0.89 6.46
C ALA A 22 3.37 -0.10 5.83
N THR A 23 2.51 0.35 4.92
CA THR A 23 1.51 -0.52 4.26
C THR A 23 2.16 -1.51 3.29
N LYS A 24 3.29 -1.16 2.64
CA LYS A 24 4.11 -2.13 1.90
C LYS A 24 4.58 -3.30 2.76
N LEU A 25 4.96 -3.06 4.02
CA LEU A 25 5.32 -4.13 4.95
C LEU A 25 4.11 -5.03 5.27
N LEU A 26 2.91 -4.45 5.38
CA LEU A 26 1.67 -5.23 5.56
C LEU A 26 1.41 -6.13 4.34
N GLY A 27 1.59 -5.62 3.12
CA GLY A 27 1.48 -6.41 1.89
C GLY A 27 2.51 -7.54 1.81
N ALA A 28 3.75 -7.29 2.24
CA ALA A 28 4.77 -8.34 2.34
C ALA A 28 4.33 -9.49 3.27
N MET A 29 3.64 -9.14 4.37
CA MET A 29 3.05 -10.07 5.34
C MET A 29 1.73 -10.72 4.88
N GLY A 30 1.24 -10.45 3.66
CA GLY A 30 0.11 -11.16 3.05
C GLY A 30 -1.19 -10.37 2.93
N ALA A 31 -1.21 -9.11 3.36
CA ALA A 31 -2.40 -8.27 3.20
C ALA A 31 -2.65 -7.88 1.72
N ASP A 32 -3.92 -7.79 1.34
CA ASP A 32 -4.38 -7.15 0.10
C ASP A 32 -4.49 -5.63 0.33
N VAL A 33 -3.46 -4.89 -0.08
CA VAL A 33 -3.33 -3.45 0.16
C VAL A 33 -3.80 -2.67 -1.06
N ILE A 34 -4.86 -1.89 -0.90
CA ILE A 34 -5.43 -1.01 -1.92
C ILE A 34 -5.06 0.42 -1.57
N LYS A 35 -4.20 1.05 -2.38
CA LYS A 35 -3.90 2.48 -2.28
C LYS A 35 -5.10 3.27 -2.80
N VAL A 36 -5.57 4.23 -2.00
CA VAL A 36 -6.61 5.17 -2.41
C VAL A 36 -5.97 6.53 -2.56
N GLU A 37 -6.13 7.13 -3.74
CA GLU A 37 -5.52 8.42 -4.06
C GLU A 37 -6.58 9.43 -4.46
N ALA A 38 -6.29 10.70 -4.22
CA ALA A 38 -7.06 11.79 -4.80
C ALA A 38 -6.92 11.78 -6.33
N PRO A 39 -7.86 12.38 -7.07
CA PRO A 39 -7.67 12.66 -8.49
C PRO A 39 -6.34 13.40 -8.72
N GLY A 40 -5.46 12.85 -9.56
CA GLY A 40 -4.10 13.36 -9.76
C GLY A 40 -3.00 12.63 -8.98
N GLY A 41 -3.36 11.67 -8.13
CA GLY A 41 -2.42 10.80 -7.40
C GLY A 41 -1.75 11.47 -6.21
N ASP A 42 -1.05 10.68 -5.40
CA ASP A 42 -0.11 11.19 -4.41
C ASP A 42 1.23 11.53 -5.09
N GLN A 43 1.86 12.63 -4.65
CA GLN A 43 3.02 13.24 -5.31
C GLN A 43 4.22 12.30 -5.44
N LEU A 44 4.34 11.32 -4.53
CA LEU A 44 5.42 10.33 -4.56
C LEU A 44 5.01 8.98 -5.18
N SER A 45 3.73 8.77 -5.50
CA SER A 45 3.22 7.50 -6.03
C SER A 45 3.63 7.25 -7.47
N HIS A 46 3.68 8.30 -8.29
CA HIS A 46 3.97 8.20 -9.72
C HIS A 46 5.47 8.15 -10.06
N ALA A 47 6.35 8.30 -9.07
CA ALA A 47 7.79 8.21 -9.30
C ALA A 47 8.27 6.78 -9.63
N VAL A 48 7.46 5.77 -9.30
CA VAL A 48 7.76 4.36 -9.58
C VAL A 48 6.59 3.78 -10.39
N PRO A 49 6.83 3.20 -11.59
CA PRO A 49 5.76 2.63 -12.38
C PRO A 49 5.06 1.48 -11.63
N PRO A 50 3.75 1.25 -11.86
CA PRO A 50 3.05 0.13 -11.26
C PRO A 50 3.71 -1.18 -11.69
N ARG A 51 3.82 -2.11 -10.73
CA ARG A 51 4.25 -3.50 -10.99
C ARG A 51 3.12 -4.30 -11.61
#